data_AF-A0A2A6BDD3-F1
#
_entry.id   AF-A0A2A6BDD3-F1
#
_cell.length_a   1.000
_cell.length_b   1.000
_cell.length_c   1.000
_cell.angle_alpha   90.00
_cell.angle_beta   90.00
_cell.angle_gamma   90.00
#
_symmetry.space_group_name_H-M   'P 1'
#
loop_
_entity.id
_entity.type
_entity.pdbx_description
1 polymer ?
#
loop_
_entity_poly.entity_id
_entity_poly.type
_entity_poly.pdbx_seq_one_letter_code
_entity_poly.pdbx_strand_id
1 'polypeptide(L)'
;MPKPQIGFDGLNEKHNAHHVHYNEDGVEEDESGVVIRFTDSPISKEAGTMLLVTGGTIPPFSTETGVDVSGWIVHEKDGVDSWTELGRRNPQLPQIFVPISNSSMVIRKGDIVTARCIMVNDSPSLISVGSRGDDEMCNLYVMYWSEGSTLKDNTCFSPGPPNYYWSSEAQLNHIPN
;
A
#
# COMPACT_ATOMS: atom_id res chain seq x y z
N MET A 1 4.75 3.22 -40.70
CA MET A 1 4.15 2.61 -39.49
C MET A 1 3.20 3.63 -38.88
N PRO A 2 1.98 3.25 -38.44
CA PRO A 2 1.14 4.17 -37.71
C PRO A 2 1.81 4.53 -36.37
N LYS A 3 1.81 5.81 -36.02
CA LYS A 3 2.27 6.26 -34.69
C LYS A 3 1.35 5.66 -33.63
N PRO A 4 1.85 5.25 -32.45
CA PRO A 4 0.99 4.88 -31.34
C PRO A 4 0.04 6.05 -31.06
N GLN A 5 -1.24 5.75 -30.92
CA GLN A 5 -2.20 6.74 -30.42
C GLN A 5 -1.75 7.15 -29.02
N ILE A 6 -1.59 8.44 -28.79
CA ILE A 6 -1.26 9.00 -27.48
C ILE A 6 -2.56 9.62 -26.99
N GLY A 7 -3.25 8.97 -26.05
CA GLY A 7 -4.54 9.44 -25.53
C GLY A 7 -5.31 8.38 -24.74
N PHE A 8 -6.24 8.84 -23.89
CA PHE A 8 -7.00 8.04 -22.92
C PHE A 8 -8.52 8.14 -23.14
N ASP A 9 -8.96 8.27 -24.40
CA ASP A 9 -10.40 8.33 -24.71
C ASP A 9 -11.08 7.02 -24.26
N GLY A 10 -11.89 7.09 -23.21
CA GLY A 10 -12.64 5.95 -22.65
C GLY A 10 -12.17 5.42 -21.30
N LEU A 11 -11.09 5.96 -20.70
CA LEU A 11 -10.71 5.66 -19.31
C LEU A 11 -11.35 6.67 -18.34
N ASN A 12 -11.52 6.24 -17.08
CA ASN A 12 -11.99 7.10 -15.99
C ASN A 12 -10.97 8.22 -15.65
N GLU A 13 -9.70 8.02 -15.96
CA GLU A 13 -8.60 8.93 -15.70
C GLU A 13 -8.24 9.74 -16.95
N LYS A 14 -8.17 11.07 -16.80
CA LYS A 14 -7.93 12.00 -17.93
C LYS A 14 -6.46 12.36 -18.13
N HIS A 15 -5.63 12.13 -17.12
CA HIS A 15 -4.23 12.55 -17.11
C HIS A 15 -3.38 11.47 -16.46
N ASN A 16 -2.12 11.37 -16.89
CA ASN A 16 -1.11 10.56 -16.25
C ASN A 16 0.00 11.47 -15.74
N ALA A 17 0.47 11.20 -14.53
CA ALA A 17 1.65 11.85 -13.96
C ALA A 17 2.76 10.81 -13.85
N HIS A 18 3.94 11.15 -14.38
CA HIS A 18 5.13 10.31 -14.26
C HIS A 18 6.12 11.01 -13.34
N HIS A 19 6.62 10.28 -12.34
CA HIS A 19 7.64 10.77 -11.41
C HIS A 19 8.92 9.95 -11.63
N VAL A 20 10.01 10.64 -11.93
CA VAL A 20 11.36 10.09 -12.02
C VAL A 20 12.19 10.67 -10.88
N HIS A 21 12.87 9.79 -10.13
CA HIS A 21 13.78 10.19 -9.06
C HIS A 21 15.23 10.01 -9.52
N TYR A 22 15.98 11.12 -9.59
CA TYR A 22 17.39 11.14 -9.96
C TYR A 22 18.25 11.21 -8.70
N ASN A 23 19.21 10.30 -8.57
CA ASN A 23 20.12 10.24 -7.42
C ASN A 23 21.45 10.98 -7.65
N GLU A 24 21.69 11.47 -8.87
CA GLU A 24 22.93 12.14 -9.26
C GLU A 24 22.63 13.51 -9.88
N ASP A 25 23.48 14.48 -9.54
CA ASP A 25 23.44 15.81 -10.15
C ASP A 25 24.07 15.80 -11.55
N GLY A 26 23.65 16.71 -12.42
CA GLY A 26 24.30 16.94 -13.72
C GLY A 26 23.84 16.02 -14.84
N VAL A 27 22.62 15.48 -14.75
CA VAL A 27 21.98 14.76 -15.86
C VAL A 27 21.86 15.71 -17.06
N GLU A 28 22.37 15.28 -18.22
CA GLU A 28 22.20 15.96 -19.52
C GLU A 28 20.71 15.92 -19.96
N GLU A 29 20.39 16.32 -21.20
CA GLU A 29 19.06 16.06 -21.75
C GLU A 29 18.74 14.55 -21.66
N ASP A 30 17.63 14.20 -21.00
CA ASP A 30 17.21 12.84 -20.71
C ASP A 30 15.80 12.58 -21.26
N GLU A 31 15.59 11.40 -21.85
CA GLU A 31 14.31 10.94 -22.41
C GLU A 31 13.72 9.77 -21.59
N SER A 32 14.07 9.66 -20.31
CA SER A 32 13.52 8.64 -19.41
C SER A 32 12.00 8.73 -19.30
N GLY A 33 11.34 7.57 -19.35
CA GLY A 33 9.90 7.49 -19.29
C GLY A 33 9.37 6.07 -19.41
N VAL A 34 8.05 5.97 -19.53
CA VAL A 34 7.34 4.68 -19.69
C VAL A 34 6.43 4.72 -20.90
N VAL A 35 6.34 3.59 -21.61
CA VAL A 35 5.40 3.42 -22.73
C VAL A 35 4.22 2.60 -22.24
N ILE A 36 3.04 3.23 -22.17
CA ILE A 36 1.79 2.57 -21.81
C ILE A 36 1.12 2.04 -23.08
N ARG A 37 0.70 0.77 -23.05
CA ARG A 37 -0.10 0.15 -24.12
C ARG A 37 -1.55 0.09 -23.68
N PHE A 38 -2.45 0.60 -24.50
CA PHE A 38 -3.89 0.56 -24.26
C PHE A 38 -4.60 -0.33 -25.29
N THR A 39 -5.86 -0.69 -25.01
CA THR A 39 -6.72 -1.47 -25.89
C THR A 39 -8.17 -1.04 -25.68
N ASP A 40 -8.93 -0.92 -26.76
CA ASP A 40 -10.38 -0.71 -26.71
C ASP A 40 -11.15 -2.02 -26.48
N SER A 41 -10.48 -3.17 -26.67
CA SER A 41 -11.08 -4.48 -26.42
C SER A 41 -11.36 -4.65 -24.93
N PRO A 42 -12.59 -5.03 -24.54
CA PRO A 42 -12.93 -5.25 -23.13
C PRO A 42 -12.03 -6.29 -22.48
N ILE A 43 -11.46 -5.94 -21.31
CA ILE A 43 -10.68 -6.86 -20.48
C ILE A 43 -11.62 -7.41 -19.40
N SER A 44 -11.65 -8.73 -19.22
CA SER A 44 -12.56 -9.38 -18.26
C SER A 44 -12.16 -9.20 -16.79
N LYS A 45 -10.91 -8.82 -16.54
CA LYS A 45 -10.34 -8.57 -15.21
C LYS A 45 -9.87 -7.13 -15.13
N GLU A 46 -10.44 -6.38 -14.22
CA GLU A 46 -10.05 -5.00 -13.95
C GLU A 46 -9.04 -4.98 -12.82
N ALA A 47 -7.88 -4.35 -13.04
CA ALA A 47 -6.85 -4.18 -12.02
C ALA A 47 -7.14 -2.93 -11.19
N GLY A 48 -6.88 -3.01 -9.89
CA GLY A 48 -7.01 -1.89 -8.97
C GLY A 48 -5.92 -1.91 -7.91
N THR A 49 -5.81 -0.81 -7.18
CA THR A 49 -4.97 -0.69 -6.01
C THR A 49 -5.83 -0.50 -4.78
N MET A 50 -5.35 -0.95 -3.63
CA MET A 50 -5.86 -0.65 -2.29
C MET A 50 -4.71 -0.08 -1.48
N LEU A 51 -4.98 0.97 -0.71
CA LEU A 51 -3.99 1.68 0.08
C LEU A 51 -4.37 1.60 1.56
N LEU A 52 -3.54 0.98 2.38
CA LEU A 52 -3.67 1.00 3.82
C LEU A 52 -2.68 2.00 4.40
N VAL A 53 -3.19 2.96 5.16
CA VAL A 53 -2.42 4.04 5.77
C VAL A 53 -2.77 4.21 7.23
N THR A 54 -1.82 4.68 8.02
CA THR A 54 -2.05 5.02 9.42
C THR A 54 -1.62 6.44 9.71
N GLY A 55 -2.25 7.05 10.71
CA GLY A 55 -1.68 8.18 11.45
C GLY A 55 -0.93 7.70 12.68
N GLY A 56 -0.65 8.64 13.58
CA GLY A 56 -0.07 8.36 14.89
C GLY A 56 1.23 9.12 15.11
N THR A 57 1.91 8.74 16.18
CA THR A 57 3.19 9.34 16.57
C THR A 57 4.14 8.26 17.07
N ILE A 58 5.43 8.43 16.78
CA ILE A 58 6.49 7.51 17.19
C ILE A 58 7.23 8.17 18.37
N PRO A 59 7.09 7.65 19.60
CA PRO A 59 7.70 8.25 20.80
C PRO A 59 9.24 8.36 20.70
N PRO A 60 9.87 9.33 21.39
CA PRO A 60 11.33 9.40 21.48
C PRO A 60 11.96 8.11 21.98
N PHE A 61 13.11 7.73 21.42
CA PHE A 61 13.87 6.54 21.80
C PHE A 61 13.06 5.24 21.80
N SER A 62 11.96 5.16 21.04
CA SER A 62 11.17 3.94 20.93
C SER A 62 11.83 2.96 19.96
N THR A 63 12.13 1.77 20.47
CA THR A 63 12.69 0.68 19.67
C THR A 63 11.59 -0.31 19.31
N GLU A 64 10.96 -0.11 18.16
CA GLU A 64 10.38 -1.18 17.36
C GLU A 64 10.68 -0.83 15.93
N THR A 65 11.50 -1.58 15.21
CA THR A 65 12.20 -1.04 14.03
C THR A 65 11.40 -0.74 12.76
N GLY A 66 11.67 0.40 12.07
CA GLY A 66 11.34 0.84 10.69
C GLY A 66 11.78 -0.11 9.57
N VAL A 67 11.64 -1.40 9.80
CA VAL A 67 12.27 -2.48 9.04
C VAL A 67 11.25 -3.48 8.52
N ASP A 68 9.98 -3.30 8.87
CA ASP A 68 8.91 -4.22 8.51
C ASP A 68 7.61 -3.47 8.26
N VAL A 69 7.09 -3.65 7.05
CA VAL A 69 5.70 -3.39 6.71
C VAL A 69 5.11 -4.73 6.32
N SER A 70 4.08 -5.15 7.05
CA SER A 70 3.41 -6.43 6.86
C SER A 70 1.90 -6.23 6.78
N GLY A 71 1.24 -7.06 5.97
CA GLY A 71 -0.20 -7.02 5.78
C GLY A 71 -0.82 -8.41 5.83
N TRP A 72 -2.06 -8.48 6.32
CA TRP A 72 -2.82 -9.71 6.48
C TRP A 72 -4.27 -9.55 6.04
N ILE A 73 -4.84 -10.66 5.58
CA ILE A 73 -6.27 -10.85 5.48
C ILE A 73 -6.71 -11.61 6.72
N VAL A 74 -7.74 -11.10 7.39
CA VAL A 74 -8.37 -11.73 8.55
C VAL A 74 -9.72 -12.27 8.13
N HIS A 75 -9.92 -13.55 8.39
CA HIS A 75 -11.21 -14.21 8.26
C HIS A 75 -11.72 -14.57 9.65
N GLU A 76 -12.83 -13.96 10.05
CA GLU A 76 -13.53 -14.28 11.29
C GLU A 76 -14.46 -15.48 11.07
N LYS A 77 -14.38 -16.47 11.96
CA LYS A 77 -15.33 -17.57 12.02
C LYS A 77 -15.66 -17.91 13.46
N ASP A 78 -16.95 -17.81 13.81
CA ASP A 78 -17.46 -18.13 15.15
C ASP A 78 -16.74 -17.34 16.26
N GLY A 79 -16.41 -16.06 15.99
CA GLY A 79 -15.66 -15.19 16.91
C GLY A 79 -14.15 -15.48 16.99
N VAL A 80 -13.63 -16.40 16.17
CA VAL A 80 -12.21 -16.73 16.10
C VAL A 80 -11.61 -16.18 14.81
N ASP A 81 -10.57 -15.36 14.95
CA ASP A 81 -9.87 -14.78 13.82
C ASP A 81 -8.75 -15.68 13.31
N SER A 82 -8.73 -15.86 11.98
CA SER A 82 -7.66 -16.53 11.26
C SER A 82 -6.96 -15.56 10.33
N TRP A 83 -5.63 -15.54 10.39
CA TRP A 83 -4.81 -14.54 9.71
C TRP A 83 -4.00 -15.18 8.60
N THR A 84 -4.11 -14.64 7.39
CA THR A 84 -3.32 -15.05 6.24
C THR A 84 -2.43 -13.89 5.81
N GLU A 85 -1.11 -14.07 5.83
CA GLU A 85 -0.16 -13.03 5.42
C GLU A 85 -0.30 -12.76 3.92
N LEU A 86 -0.58 -11.49 3.59
CA LEU A 86 -0.63 -10.99 2.21
C LEU A 86 0.77 -10.71 1.69
N GLY A 87 1.60 -10.09 2.53
CA GLY A 87 2.99 -9.80 2.23
C GLY A 87 3.69 -9.08 3.37
N ARG A 88 5.02 -9.13 3.33
CA ARG A 88 5.92 -8.51 4.30
C ARG A 88 7.17 -8.01 3.60
N ARG A 89 7.62 -6.79 3.91
CA ARG A 89 8.82 -6.21 3.29
C ARG A 89 9.48 -5.17 4.19
N ASN A 90 10.80 -5.08 4.09
CA ASN A 90 11.55 -3.96 4.66
C ASN A 90 11.38 -2.71 3.79
N PRO A 91 10.84 -1.58 4.32
CA PRO A 91 10.57 -0.37 3.55
C PRO A 91 11.83 0.37 3.06
N GLN A 92 13.01 0.01 3.59
CA GLN A 92 14.31 0.53 3.15
C GLN A 92 14.84 -0.14 1.87
N LEU A 93 14.22 -1.26 1.46
CA LEU A 93 14.49 -1.88 0.16
C LEU A 93 13.80 -1.08 -0.96
N PRO A 94 14.17 -1.29 -2.24
CA PRO A 94 13.47 -0.66 -3.36
C PRO A 94 11.95 -0.85 -3.26
N GLN A 95 11.23 0.27 -3.28
CA GLN A 95 9.78 0.38 -3.06
C GLN A 95 9.02 0.08 -4.35
N ILE A 96 9.09 -1.18 -4.80
CA ILE A 96 8.39 -1.69 -5.98
C ILE A 96 7.27 -2.64 -5.59
N PHE A 97 6.30 -2.82 -6.48
CA PHE A 97 5.33 -3.92 -6.34
C PHE A 97 6.05 -5.26 -6.44
N VAL A 98 5.78 -6.14 -5.48
CA VAL A 98 6.28 -7.51 -5.46
C VAL A 98 5.12 -8.50 -5.45
N PRO A 99 5.28 -9.66 -6.13
CA PRO A 99 4.23 -10.67 -6.14
C PRO A 99 4.02 -11.25 -4.75
N ILE A 100 2.77 -11.53 -4.41
CA ILE A 100 2.41 -12.28 -3.21
C ILE A 100 2.80 -13.76 -3.36
N SER A 101 3.10 -14.43 -2.25
CA SER A 101 3.51 -15.84 -2.25
C SER A 101 2.40 -16.78 -2.72
N ASN A 102 1.14 -16.47 -2.42
CA ASN A 102 -0.03 -17.25 -2.84
C ASN A 102 -0.88 -16.48 -3.85
N SER A 103 -0.66 -16.72 -5.14
CA SER A 103 -1.40 -16.08 -6.23
C SER A 103 -2.87 -16.50 -6.35
N SER A 104 -3.31 -17.53 -5.60
CA SER A 104 -4.71 -17.98 -5.55
C SER A 104 -5.50 -17.36 -4.40
N MET A 105 -4.89 -16.43 -3.66
CA MET A 105 -5.54 -15.68 -2.59
C MET A 105 -6.69 -14.83 -3.12
N VAL A 106 -7.83 -14.86 -2.41
CA VAL A 106 -9.02 -14.09 -2.76
C VAL A 106 -9.53 -13.38 -1.51
N ILE A 107 -9.61 -12.06 -1.57
CA ILE A 107 -10.28 -11.23 -0.58
C ILE A 107 -11.77 -11.19 -0.94
N ARG A 108 -12.64 -11.52 0.03
CA ARG A 108 -14.08 -11.56 -0.12
C ARG A 108 -14.75 -10.53 0.79
N LYS A 109 -16.01 -10.22 0.47
CA LYS A 109 -16.84 -9.40 1.34
C LYS A 109 -16.99 -10.08 2.71
N GLY A 110 -16.67 -9.35 3.77
CA GLY A 110 -16.67 -9.85 5.15
C GLY A 110 -15.26 -10.05 5.70
N ASP A 111 -14.24 -10.15 4.84
CA ASP A 111 -12.85 -10.21 5.26
C ASP A 111 -12.37 -8.83 5.71
N ILE A 112 -11.36 -8.81 6.59
CA ILE A 112 -10.70 -7.60 7.07
C ILE A 112 -9.27 -7.59 6.54
N VAL A 113 -8.86 -6.51 5.88
CA VAL A 113 -7.48 -6.31 5.45
C VAL A 113 -6.79 -5.40 6.46
N THR A 114 -5.62 -5.84 6.93
CA THR A 114 -4.86 -5.14 7.97
C THR A 114 -3.42 -4.92 7.53
N ALA A 115 -2.78 -3.87 8.04
CA ALA A 115 -1.36 -3.60 7.85
C ALA A 115 -0.72 -3.10 9.14
N ARG A 116 0.48 -3.61 9.44
CA ARG A 116 1.32 -3.14 10.55
C ARG A 116 2.62 -2.61 9.96
N CYS A 117 3.03 -1.44 10.42
CA CYS A 117 4.39 -0.97 10.27
C CYS A 117 5.07 -0.99 11.62
N ILE A 118 6.27 -1.53 11.65
CA ILE A 118 7.18 -1.43 12.77
C ILE A 118 8.08 -0.21 12.47
N MET A 119 8.29 0.75 13.38
CA MET A 119 8.92 2.08 13.11
C MET A 119 9.93 2.55 14.19
N VAL A 120 11.20 2.79 13.83
CA VAL A 120 12.25 3.24 14.78
C VAL A 120 12.12 4.74 15.02
N ASN A 121 12.26 5.17 16.27
CA ASN A 121 12.67 6.54 16.56
C ASN A 121 13.84 6.54 17.56
N ASP A 122 15.05 6.81 17.07
CA ASP A 122 16.27 6.96 17.88
C ASP A 122 16.53 8.41 18.30
N SER A 123 15.70 9.34 17.83
CA SER A 123 15.76 10.76 18.15
C SER A 123 15.13 11.04 19.53
N PRO A 124 15.62 12.09 20.24
CA PRO A 124 14.93 12.61 21.42
C PRO A 124 13.59 13.31 21.11
N SER A 125 13.28 13.53 19.83
CA SER A 125 12.08 14.24 19.40
C SER A 125 10.96 13.26 19.04
N LEU A 126 9.71 13.66 19.27
CA LEU A 126 8.55 12.93 18.79
C LEU A 126 8.48 13.02 17.26
N ILE A 127 8.33 11.90 16.57
CA ILE A 127 8.10 11.88 15.12
C ILE A 127 6.62 11.68 14.86
N SER A 128 6.04 12.49 13.98
CA SER A 128 4.64 12.33 13.56
C SER A 128 4.56 11.47 12.31
N VAL A 129 3.47 10.73 12.16
CA VAL A 129 3.15 10.10 10.87
C VAL A 129 2.43 11.12 9.99
N GLY A 130 2.98 11.43 8.83
CA GLY A 130 2.56 12.56 8.01
C GLY A 130 3.23 12.62 6.64
N SER A 131 3.09 13.76 5.94
CA SER A 131 3.58 13.93 4.56
C SER A 131 4.76 14.87 4.43
N ARG A 132 5.28 15.40 5.54
CA ARG A 132 6.46 16.28 5.51
C ARG A 132 7.74 15.46 5.47
N GLY A 133 8.84 16.08 5.06
CA GLY A 133 10.15 15.42 4.99
C GLY A 133 10.74 15.04 6.35
N ASP A 134 10.22 15.61 7.44
CA ASP A 134 10.55 15.30 8.83
C ASP A 134 9.51 14.40 9.53
N ASP A 135 8.45 14.02 8.82
CA ASP A 135 7.47 13.02 9.26
C ASP A 135 7.87 11.62 8.78
N GLU A 136 7.33 10.59 9.43
CA GLU A 136 7.38 9.22 8.93
C GLU A 136 6.10 8.84 8.20
N MET A 137 6.15 7.78 7.39
CA MET A 137 5.00 7.25 6.67
C MET A 137 4.85 5.75 6.89
N CYS A 138 3.61 5.29 7.02
CA CYS A 138 3.29 3.86 7.05
C CYS A 138 2.18 3.59 6.03
N ASN A 139 2.61 3.15 4.85
CA ASN A 139 1.76 2.90 3.70
C ASN A 139 1.97 1.46 3.20
N LEU A 140 0.88 0.73 2.98
CA LEU A 140 0.89 -0.54 2.26
C LEU A 140 0.00 -0.42 1.02
N TYR A 141 0.60 -0.55 -0.15
CA TYR A 141 -0.10 -0.61 -1.42
C TYR A 141 -0.31 -2.07 -1.84
N VAL A 142 -1.57 -2.46 -2.02
CA VAL A 142 -1.97 -3.79 -2.50
C VAL A 142 -2.51 -3.66 -3.91
N MET A 143 -1.86 -4.30 -4.88
CA MET A 143 -2.39 -4.42 -6.23
C MET A 143 -3.24 -5.69 -6.34
N TYR A 144 -4.44 -5.58 -6.89
CA TYR A 144 -5.38 -6.68 -7.06
C TYR A 144 -6.09 -6.61 -8.41
N TRP A 145 -6.86 -7.65 -8.72
CA TRP A 145 -7.79 -7.65 -9.85
C TRP A 145 -9.17 -8.16 -9.40
N SER A 146 -10.21 -7.79 -10.14
CA SER A 146 -11.59 -8.22 -9.89
C SER A 146 -12.30 -8.61 -11.18
N GLU A 147 -13.31 -9.49 -11.08
CA GLU A 147 -14.24 -9.77 -12.17
C GLU A 147 -15.38 -8.75 -12.09
N GLY A 148 -15.36 -7.74 -12.96
CA GLY A 148 -16.25 -6.59 -12.89
C GLY A 148 -15.52 -5.32 -12.44
N SER A 149 -16.17 -4.51 -11.60
CA SER A 149 -15.64 -3.20 -11.18
C SER A 149 -14.71 -3.28 -9.98
N THR A 150 -13.68 -2.44 -9.98
CA THR A 150 -12.79 -2.21 -8.83
C THR A 150 -13.48 -1.53 -7.64
N LEU A 151 -12.82 -1.55 -6.47
CA LEU A 151 -13.29 -0.86 -5.26
C LEU A 151 -13.30 0.66 -5.46
N LYS A 152 -14.43 1.30 -5.16
CA LYS A 152 -14.61 2.76 -5.30
C LYS A 152 -13.97 3.57 -4.16
N ASP A 153 -13.88 2.98 -2.96
CA ASP A 153 -13.19 3.52 -1.79
C ASP A 153 -12.06 2.56 -1.42
N ASN A 154 -10.92 2.74 -2.07
CA ASN A 154 -9.80 1.82 -1.97
C ASN A 154 -8.74 2.22 -0.92
N THR A 155 -8.99 3.29 -0.16
CA THR A 155 -8.09 3.77 0.89
C THR A 155 -8.66 3.45 2.27
N CYS A 156 -7.88 2.75 3.09
CA CYS A 156 -8.20 2.41 4.47
C CYS A 156 -7.29 3.20 5.40
N PHE A 157 -7.88 3.96 6.33
CA PHE A 157 -7.15 4.75 7.32
C PHE A 157 -7.50 4.33 8.74
N SER A 158 -6.51 4.27 9.61
CA SER A 158 -6.70 4.26 11.07
C SER A 158 -5.75 5.25 11.75
N PRO A 159 -6.08 5.81 12.93
CA PRO A 159 -5.24 6.82 13.55
C PRO A 159 -3.97 6.26 14.21
N GLY A 160 -3.80 4.94 14.23
CA GLY A 160 -2.64 4.25 14.79
C GLY A 160 -2.44 4.45 16.31
N PRO A 161 -1.38 3.86 16.88
CA PRO A 161 -1.01 4.09 18.27
C PRO A 161 -0.68 5.57 18.55
N PRO A 162 -0.98 6.08 19.76
CA PRO A 162 -1.59 5.37 20.90
C PRO A 162 -3.13 5.34 20.86
N ASN A 163 -3.76 5.81 19.78
CA ASN A 163 -5.21 6.02 19.73
C ASN A 163 -6.00 4.84 19.17
N TYR A 164 -5.32 3.84 18.60
CA TYR A 164 -5.96 2.70 17.94
C TYR A 164 -5.09 1.46 17.99
N TYR A 165 -5.69 0.35 18.42
CA TYR A 165 -5.12 -0.98 18.45
C TYR A 165 -6.15 -1.98 17.90
N TRP A 166 -5.69 -3.00 17.17
CA TRP A 166 -6.59 -3.99 16.59
C TRP A 166 -7.44 -4.74 17.63
N SER A 167 -6.89 -4.98 18.81
CA SER A 167 -7.56 -5.74 19.87
C SER A 167 -8.75 -5.00 20.48
N SER A 168 -8.68 -3.69 20.63
CA SER A 168 -9.70 -2.88 21.32
C SER A 168 -10.69 -2.25 20.34
N GLU A 169 -10.19 -1.67 19.25
CA GLU A 169 -11.02 -0.89 18.33
C GLU A 169 -11.61 -1.75 17.21
N ALA A 170 -10.87 -2.76 16.73
CA ALA A 170 -11.34 -3.71 15.72
C ALA A 170 -11.78 -5.06 16.32
N GLN A 171 -11.63 -5.24 17.64
CA GLN A 171 -11.99 -6.47 18.37
C GLN A 171 -11.31 -7.74 17.83
N LEU A 172 -10.14 -7.59 17.19
CA LEU A 172 -9.43 -8.70 16.60
C LEU A 172 -8.65 -9.52 17.64
N ASN A 173 -8.64 -10.83 17.49
CA ASN A 173 -7.95 -11.80 18.34
C ASN A 173 -6.92 -12.63 17.54
N HIS A 174 -6.11 -13.44 18.25
CA HIS A 174 -5.01 -14.21 17.66
C HIS A 174 -4.06 -13.39 16.77
N ILE A 175 -3.85 -12.12 17.14
CA ILE A 175 -3.05 -11.17 16.40
C ILE A 175 -1.61 -11.70 16.25
N PRO A 176 -1.05 -11.77 15.03
CA PRO A 176 0.33 -12.17 14.81
C PRO A 176 1.32 -11.26 15.56
N ASN A 177 2.39 -11.85 16.07
CA ASN A 177 3.54 -11.13 16.62
C ASN A 177 4.28 -10.37 15.51
#